data_AF-A0A542AZM7-F1
#
_entry.id   AF-A0A542AZM7-F1
#
_cell.length_a   1.000
_cell.length_b   1.000
_cell.length_c   1.000
_cell.angle_alpha   90.00
_cell.angle_beta   90.00
_cell.angle_gamma   90.00
#
_symmetry.space_group_name_H-M   'P 1'
#
loop_
_entity.id
_entity.type
_entity.pdbx_description
1 polymer ?
#
loop_
_entity_poly.entity_id
_entity_poly.type
_entity_poly.pdbx_seq_one_letter_code
_entity_poly.pdbx_strand_id
1 'polypeptide(L)'
;MIRDSKISIKGISQDEVKMLSDACKLYQDYLELLCNTENRCQHHIHHSINREYGYMLLAKITRRNIPMSNTINIDVHVAFIVSDGLRYYIDSTQDIWGKNAAIKLLDEIFQELPHSRDIDKYSLISESNN
;
A
#
# COMPACT_ATOMS: atom_id res chain seq x y z
N MET A 1 8.07 -17.44 12.03
CA MET A 1 8.21 -16.78 10.71
C MET A 1 6.82 -16.57 10.16
N ILE A 2 6.29 -15.35 10.29
CA ILE A 2 4.97 -14.99 9.74
C ILE A 2 5.11 -15.21 8.22
N ARG A 3 4.31 -16.10 7.64
CA ARG A 3 4.27 -16.20 6.17
C ARG A 3 3.71 -14.87 5.68
N ASP A 4 4.47 -14.16 4.85
CA ASP A 4 4.05 -12.89 4.26
C ASP A 4 2.70 -13.08 3.55
N SER A 5 1.62 -12.62 4.18
CA SER A 5 0.32 -12.52 3.53
C SER A 5 0.42 -11.37 2.53
N LYS A 6 0.54 -11.72 1.24
CA LYS A 6 0.60 -10.78 0.12
C LYS A 6 -0.65 -10.91 -0.73
N ILE A 7 -1.18 -9.78 -1.19
CA ILE A 7 -2.15 -9.71 -2.28
C ILE A 7 -1.43 -9.43 -3.60
N SER A 8 -2.01 -9.83 -4.72
CA SER A 8 -1.42 -9.68 -6.05
C SER A 8 -2.35 -8.93 -6.99
N ILE A 9 -2.08 -7.65 -7.24
CA ILE A 9 -2.82 -6.86 -8.23
C ILE A 9 -2.24 -7.16 -9.61
N LYS A 10 -3.01 -7.77 -10.52
CA LYS A 10 -2.59 -8.16 -11.87
C LYS A 10 -3.10 -7.19 -12.93
N GLY A 11 -2.41 -7.11 -14.07
CA GLY A 11 -2.81 -6.23 -15.17
C GLY A 11 -2.54 -4.74 -14.94
N ILE A 12 -1.81 -4.36 -13.89
CA ILE A 12 -1.57 -2.95 -13.59
C ILE A 12 -0.67 -2.26 -14.63
N SER A 13 -1.16 -1.15 -15.17
CA SER A 13 -0.49 -0.31 -16.15
C SER A 13 0.54 0.61 -15.50
N GLN A 14 1.47 1.14 -16.31
CA GLN A 14 2.47 2.08 -15.82
C GLN A 14 1.84 3.37 -15.26
N ASP A 15 0.73 3.82 -15.83
CA ASP A 15 0.03 5.02 -15.37
C ASP A 15 -0.71 4.76 -14.05
N GLU A 16 -1.29 3.57 -13.85
CA GLU A 16 -1.83 3.16 -12.55
C GLU A 16 -0.73 3.07 -11.47
N VAL A 17 0.49 2.65 -11.84
CA VAL A 17 1.64 2.66 -10.91
C VAL A 17 2.10 4.07 -10.56
N LYS A 18 2.12 4.99 -11.54
CA LYS A 18 2.39 6.42 -11.27
C LYS A 18 1.34 7.01 -10.36
N MET A 19 0.06 6.75 -10.63
CA MET A 19 -1.05 7.20 -9.80
C MET A 19 -0.94 6.67 -8.37
N LEU A 20 -0.59 5.40 -8.16
CA LEU A 20 -0.30 4.86 -6.82
C LEU A 20 0.85 5.61 -6.14
N SER A 21 1.92 5.93 -6.88
CA SER A 21 3.04 6.71 -6.35
C SER A 21 2.61 8.11 -5.94
N ASP A 22 1.75 8.76 -6.75
CA ASP A 22 1.21 10.09 -6.46
C ASP A 22 0.27 10.05 -5.25
N ALA A 23 -0.56 9.02 -5.13
CA ALA A 23 -1.43 8.78 -3.97
C ALA A 23 -0.60 8.62 -2.68
N CYS A 24 0.47 7.81 -2.72
CA CYS A 24 1.40 7.69 -1.60
C CYS A 24 2.04 9.03 -1.25
N LYS A 25 2.44 9.84 -2.23
CA LYS A 25 3.08 11.14 -1.97
C LYS A 25 2.11 12.13 -1.32
N LEU A 26 0.88 12.25 -1.83
CA LEU A 26 -0.14 13.11 -1.23
C LEU A 26 -0.49 12.68 0.19
N TYR A 27 -0.67 11.37 0.41
CA TYR A 27 -0.99 10.86 1.73
C TYR A 27 0.18 10.99 2.71
N GLN A 28 1.42 10.94 2.23
CA GLN A 28 2.61 11.17 3.05
C GLN A 28 2.58 12.56 3.69
N ASP A 29 2.26 13.61 2.92
CA ASP A 29 2.25 14.98 3.42
C ASP A 29 1.15 15.17 4.49
N TYR A 30 0.00 14.49 4.30
CA TYR A 30 -1.08 14.45 5.30
C TYR A 30 -0.67 13.69 6.58
N LEU A 31 -0.03 12.52 6.43
CA LEU A 31 0.45 11.74 7.57
C LEU A 31 1.55 12.48 8.35
N GLU A 32 2.42 13.23 7.68
CA GLU A 32 3.43 14.07 8.31
C GLU A 32 2.79 15.18 9.16
N LEU A 33 1.72 15.81 8.67
CA LEU A 33 0.93 16.75 9.46
C LEU A 33 0.38 16.07 10.73
N LEU A 34 -0.24 14.90 10.61
CA LEU A 34 -0.78 14.15 11.75
C LEU A 34 0.29 13.70 12.76
N CYS A 35 1.47 13.31 12.28
CA CYS A 35 2.61 13.00 13.14
C CYS A 35 3.01 14.21 13.98
N ASN A 36 3.00 15.41 13.39
CA ASN A 36 3.41 16.64 14.06
C ASN A 36 2.32 17.22 14.97
N THR A 37 1.03 17.06 14.65
CA THR A 37 -0.08 17.65 15.41
C THR A 37 -0.64 16.74 16.48
N GLU A 38 -0.81 15.44 16.18
CA GLU A 38 -1.43 14.48 17.11
C GLU A 38 -0.41 13.56 17.79
N ASN A 39 0.76 13.36 17.17
CA ASN A 39 1.88 12.58 17.70
C ASN A 39 1.51 11.18 18.23
N ARG A 40 0.60 10.48 17.53
CA ARG A 40 0.23 9.10 17.85
C ARG A 40 1.15 8.11 17.15
N CYS A 41 1.53 7.03 17.84
CA CYS A 41 2.36 5.98 17.25
C CYS A 41 1.79 5.40 15.96
N GLN A 42 0.46 5.30 15.87
CA GLN A 42 -0.23 4.83 14.66
C GLN A 42 0.14 5.67 13.42
N HIS A 43 0.16 7.00 13.54
CA HIS A 43 0.48 7.89 12.43
C HIS A 43 1.92 7.72 11.97
N HIS A 44 2.85 7.56 12.91
CA HIS A 44 4.26 7.28 12.61
C HIS A 44 4.44 5.94 11.89
N ILE A 45 3.70 4.90 12.31
CA ILE A 45 3.70 3.59 11.66
C ILE A 45 3.14 3.69 10.23
N HIS A 46 1.98 4.33 10.06
CA HIS A 46 1.35 4.53 8.75
C HIS A 46 2.28 5.33 7.82
N HIS A 47 2.91 6.39 8.33
CA HIS A 47 3.86 7.22 7.58
C HIS A 47 5.06 6.42 7.11
N SER A 48 5.66 5.61 7.99
CA SER A 48 6.79 4.75 7.63
C SER A 48 6.44 3.75 6.52
N ILE A 49 5.31 3.05 6.67
CA ILE A 49 4.83 2.05 5.69
C ILE A 49 4.53 2.71 4.34
N ASN A 50 3.77 3.80 4.35
CA ASN A 50 3.41 4.53 3.14
C ASN A 50 4.66 5.06 2.39
N ARG A 51 5.63 5.59 3.13
CA ARG A 51 6.88 6.11 2.57
C ARG A 51 7.73 5.01 1.92
N GLU A 52 7.88 3.86 2.59
CA GLU A 52 8.64 2.72 2.05
C GLU A 52 8.00 2.20 0.75
N TYR A 53 6.67 2.02 0.76
CA TYR A 53 5.94 1.59 -0.42
C TYR A 53 6.04 2.60 -1.56
N GLY A 54 5.92 3.91 -1.28
CA GLY A 54 6.11 4.98 -2.26
C GLY A 54 7.48 4.94 -2.93
N TYR A 55 8.56 4.70 -2.17
CA TYR A 55 9.90 4.54 -2.75
C TYR A 55 10.02 3.28 -3.61
N MET A 56 9.39 2.17 -3.23
CA MET A 56 9.35 0.96 -4.06
C MET A 56 8.65 1.23 -5.40
N LEU A 57 7.53 1.96 -5.40
CA LEU A 57 6.82 2.36 -6.62
C LEU A 57 7.68 3.28 -7.49
N LEU A 58 8.31 4.29 -6.90
CA LEU A 58 9.21 5.20 -7.60
C LEU A 58 10.38 4.45 -8.25
N ALA A 59 10.97 3.48 -7.55
CA ALA A 59 12.01 2.62 -8.10
C ALA A 59 11.51 1.76 -9.27
N LYS A 60 10.25 1.30 -9.24
CA LYS A 60 9.63 0.60 -10.38
C LYS A 60 9.41 1.53 -11.58
N ILE A 61 8.97 2.76 -11.37
CA ILE A 61 8.73 3.75 -12.43
C ILE A 61 10.04 4.16 -13.13
N THR A 62 11.11 4.35 -12.35
CA THR A 62 12.41 4.87 -12.84
C THR A 62 13.23 3.83 -13.60
N ARG A 63 13.02 2.53 -13.36
CA ARG A 63 13.69 1.44 -14.08
C ARG A 63 13.09 1.24 -15.47
N ARG A 64 13.44 2.13 -16.41
CA ARG A 64 12.92 2.26 -17.79
C ARG A 64 12.98 1.04 -18.73
N ASN A 65 13.48 -0.13 -18.33
CA ASN A 65 13.79 -1.24 -19.26
C ASN A 65 13.36 -2.65 -18.82
N ILE A 66 12.60 -2.79 -17.73
CA ILE A 66 12.06 -4.12 -17.37
C ILE A 66 10.62 -4.12 -17.90
N PRO A 67 10.22 -5.08 -18.75
CA PRO A 67 8.81 -5.30 -19.03
C PRO A 67 8.18 -5.51 -17.67
N MET A 68 7.37 -4.55 -17.21
CA MET A 68 6.65 -4.74 -15.96
C MET A 68 5.84 -6.01 -16.18
N SER A 69 6.20 -7.10 -15.50
CA SER A 69 5.18 -8.08 -15.19
C SER A 69 4.12 -7.24 -14.49
N ASN A 70 2.94 -7.12 -15.09
CA ASN A 70 1.86 -6.23 -14.64
C ASN A 70 1.26 -6.70 -13.30
N THR A 71 2.07 -7.24 -12.41
CA THR A 71 1.69 -7.73 -11.11
C THR A 71 2.48 -6.98 -10.06
N ILE A 72 1.77 -6.37 -9.13
CA ILE A 72 2.34 -5.83 -7.90
C ILE A 72 1.87 -6.71 -6.75
N ASN A 73 2.85 -7.22 -6.00
CA ASN A 73 2.60 -7.93 -4.76
C ASN A 73 2.68 -6.91 -3.62
N ILE A 74 1.64 -6.87 -2.80
CA ILE A 74 1.52 -5.91 -1.69
C ILE A 74 1.28 -6.73 -0.43
N ASP A 75 2.05 -6.50 0.63
CA ASP A 75 1.74 -7.11 1.93
C ASP A 75 0.38 -6.60 2.43
N VAL A 76 -0.41 -7.46 3.06
CA VAL A 76 -1.80 -7.13 3.50
C VAL A 76 -1.85 -5.86 4.35
N HIS A 77 -0.90 -5.66 5.26
CA HIS A 77 -0.84 -4.46 6.07
C HIS A 77 -0.55 -3.20 5.24
N VAL A 78 0.32 -3.31 4.22
CA VAL A 78 0.58 -2.22 3.27
C VAL A 78 -0.68 -1.94 2.43
N ALA A 79 -1.42 -2.98 2.05
CA ALA A 79 -2.65 -2.82 1.26
C ALA A 79 -3.69 -1.93 1.96
N PHE A 80 -3.87 -2.05 3.28
CA PHE A 80 -4.74 -1.15 4.04
C PHE A 80 -4.27 0.32 3.99
N ILE A 81 -2.97 0.56 4.16
CA ILE A 81 -2.40 1.91 4.10
C ILE A 81 -2.51 2.50 2.68
N VAL A 82 -2.29 1.68 1.66
CA VAL A 82 -2.46 2.08 0.25
C VAL A 82 -3.91 2.39 -0.06
N SER A 83 -4.87 1.62 0.46
CA SER A 83 -6.29 1.91 0.33
C SER A 83 -6.65 3.28 0.92
N ASP A 84 -6.10 3.63 2.09
CA ASP A 84 -6.31 4.96 2.68
C ASP A 84 -5.67 6.07 1.83
N GLY A 85 -4.47 5.84 1.30
CA GLY A 85 -3.82 6.76 0.37
C GLY A 85 -4.61 6.97 -0.93
N LEU A 86 -5.18 5.91 -1.50
CA LEU A 86 -6.05 5.98 -2.68
C LEU A 86 -7.34 6.75 -2.39
N ARG A 87 -7.97 6.52 -1.23
CA ARG A 87 -9.15 7.31 -0.81
C ARG A 87 -8.81 8.79 -0.68
N TYR A 88 -7.69 9.10 -0.02
CA TYR A 88 -7.21 10.48 0.09
C TYR A 88 -6.94 11.10 -1.27
N TYR A 89 -6.35 10.35 -2.21
CA TYR A 89 -6.15 10.79 -3.59
C TYR A 89 -7.47 11.07 -4.31
N ILE A 90 -8.47 10.18 -4.20
CA ILE A 90 -9.80 10.34 -4.80
C ILE A 90 -10.48 11.62 -4.30
N ASP A 91 -10.36 11.91 -3.02
CA ASP A 91 -10.95 13.10 -2.40
C ASP A 91 -10.19 14.39 -2.80
N SER A 92 -8.87 14.30 -2.97
CA SER A 92 -8.00 15.46 -3.18
C SER A 92 -7.79 15.85 -4.64
N THR A 93 -7.81 14.88 -5.56
CA THR A 93 -7.52 15.15 -6.99
C THR A 93 -8.70 15.85 -7.67
N GLN A 94 -8.42 16.61 -8.73
CA GLN A 94 -9.43 17.19 -9.62
C GLN A 94 -9.55 16.42 -10.95
N ASP A 95 -8.60 15.52 -11.23
CA ASP A 95 -8.62 14.72 -12.45
C ASP A 95 -9.62 13.56 -12.34
N ILE A 96 -10.69 13.63 -13.13
CA ILE A 96 -11.75 12.61 -13.19
C ILE A 96 -11.20 11.25 -13.63
N TRP A 97 -10.23 11.22 -14.54
CA TRP A 97 -9.64 9.98 -15.03
C TRP A 97 -8.83 9.29 -13.94
N GLY A 98 -7.95 10.04 -13.27
CA GLY A 98 -7.24 9.60 -12.07
C GLY A 98 -8.18 9.11 -10.97
N LYS A 99 -9.30 9.79 -10.70
CA LYS A 99 -10.28 9.30 -9.72
C LYS A 99 -10.85 7.93 -10.09
N ASN A 100 -11.31 7.77 -11.33
CA ASN A 100 -11.91 6.51 -11.78
C ASN A 100 -10.89 5.36 -11.76
N ALA A 101 -9.64 5.63 -12.15
CA ALA A 101 -8.56 4.65 -12.07
C ALA A 101 -8.23 4.27 -10.62
N ALA A 102 -8.21 5.25 -9.70
CA ALA A 102 -7.99 5.01 -8.27
C ALA A 102 -9.12 4.19 -7.63
N ILE A 103 -10.38 4.47 -7.99
CA ILE A 103 -11.55 3.69 -7.55
C ILE A 103 -11.42 2.24 -8.02
N LYS A 104 -11.09 2.02 -9.30
CA LYS A 104 -10.88 0.69 -9.86
C LYS A 104 -9.79 -0.09 -9.09
N LEU A 105 -8.63 0.52 -8.84
CA LEU A 105 -7.57 -0.14 -8.06
C LEU A 105 -7.97 -0.41 -6.62
N LEU A 106 -8.76 0.48 -6.01
CA LEU A 106 -9.28 0.29 -4.67
C LEU A 106 -10.21 -0.94 -4.60
N ASP A 107 -11.07 -1.11 -5.60
CA ASP A 107 -11.94 -2.28 -5.73
C ASP A 107 -11.13 -3.57 -5.94
N GLU A 108 -10.09 -3.54 -6.79
CA GLU A 108 -9.19 -4.69 -7.00
C GLU A 108 -8.48 -5.10 -5.70
N ILE A 109 -8.00 -4.13 -4.91
CA ILE A 109 -7.40 -4.40 -3.59
C ILE A 109 -8.41 -5.08 -2.66
N PHE A 110 -9.63 -4.55 -2.59
CA PHE A 110 -10.67 -5.10 -1.71
C PHE A 110 -11.18 -6.47 -2.15
N GLN A 111 -11.09 -6.81 -3.44
CA GLN A 111 -11.39 -8.17 -3.92
C GLN A 111 -10.32 -9.18 -3.48
N GLU A 112 -9.06 -8.76 -3.39
CA GLU A 112 -7.96 -9.64 -2.99
C GLU A 112 -7.82 -9.82 -1.47
N LEU A 113 -8.22 -8.82 -0.66
CA LEU A 113 -8.10 -8.90 0.80
C LEU A 113 -8.82 -10.10 1.45
N PRO A 114 -10.07 -10.46 1.07
CA PRO A 114 -10.74 -11.66 1.59
C PRO A 114 -10.02 -12.98 1.29
N HIS A 115 -9.10 -13.00 0.32
CA HIS A 115 -8.28 -14.17 -0.01
C HIS A 115 -7.01 -14.26 0.84
N SER A 116 -6.73 -13.25 1.66
CA SER A 116 -5.72 -13.37 2.71
C SER A 116 -6.24 -14.30 3.81
N ARG A 117 -5.48 -15.36 4.10
CA ARG A 117 -5.85 -16.35 5.12
C ARG A 117 -5.50 -15.81 6.50
N ASP A 118 -6.44 -15.87 7.43
CA ASP A 118 -6.13 -15.76 8.85
C ASP A 118 -5.17 -16.88 9.26
N ILE A 119 -4.14 -16.53 10.04
CA ILE A 119 -3.20 -17.51 10.56
C ILE A 119 -3.82 -18.12 11.81
N ASP A 120 -4.45 -19.30 11.66
CA ASP A 120 -5.10 -20.03 12.77
C ASP A 120 -4.14 -20.53 13.87
N LYS A 121 -2.82 -20.36 13.74
CA LYS A 121 -1.84 -20.91 14.68
C LYS A 121 -0.68 -19.97 14.96
N TYR A 122 -0.75 -19.30 16.09
CA TYR A 122 0.44 -18.83 16.82
C TYR A 122 0.81 -19.89 17.86
N SER A 123 1.72 -20.80 17.53
CA SER A 123 2.43 -21.55 18.56
C SER A 123 3.59 -20.70 19.03
N LEU A 124 3.42 -19.99 20.15
CA LEU A 124 4.54 -19.44 20.91
C LEU A 124 5.30 -20.63 21.49
N ILE A 125 6.35 -21.06 20.80
CA ILE A 125 7.34 -21.94 21.42
C ILE A 125 8.11 -21.06 22.38
N SER A 126 7.69 -21.02 23.64
CA SER A 126 8.53 -20.49 24.71
C SER A 126 9.70 -21.47 24.85
N GLU A 127 10.88 -21.07 24.36
CA GLU A 127 12.13 -21.72 24.77
C GLU A 127 12.23 -21.56 26.28
N SER A 128 11.79 -22.59 27.00
CA SER A 128 12.03 -22.74 28.42
C SER A 128 13.48 -23.19 28.52
N ASN A 129 14.40 -22.24 28.62
CA ASN A 129 15.80 -22.54 28.89
C ASN A 129 15.87 -23.19 30.29
N ASN A 130 16.27 -24.46 30.31
CA ASN A 130 16.68 -25.22 31.50
C ASN A 130 17.87 -24.56 32.21
#